data_AF-A0A9P6GZG0-F1
#
_entry.id   AF-A0A9P6GZG0-F1
#
_cell.length_a   1.000
_cell.length_b   1.000
_cell.length_c   1.000
_cell.angle_alpha   90.00
_cell.angle_beta   90.00
_cell.angle_gamma   90.00
#
_symmetry.space_group_name_H-M   'P 1'
#
loop_
_entity.id
_entity.type
_entity.pdbx_description
1 polymer ?
#
loop_
_entity_poly.entity_id
_entity_poly.type
_entity_poly.pdbx_seq_one_letter_code
_entity_poly.pdbx_strand_id
1 'polypeptide(L)'
;MNEINEKIIFLVNNGFFKRISIDKKGYGTFILDQEPHSTPNPHLDQARLHKREGDAIVPKDVRAIDFYIKSIFCYIRGYKLDESRIHRNNSIVHWKGLYKYIKEILRMTEMKKFKDFLQICLFAVKFHFLDLEANSLKSTEHLKYFTNEFHSLYLQFNTLEKKIKLEDLERYYFEDVN
;
A
#
# COMPACT_ATOMS: atom_id res chain seq x y z
N MET A 1 37.64 -7.44 13.80
CA MET A 1 36.75 -6.76 12.83
C MET A 1 35.44 -6.55 13.57
N ASN A 2 34.97 -5.32 13.77
CA ASN A 2 33.88 -5.03 14.71
C ASN A 2 32.53 -5.59 14.21
N GLU A 3 31.76 -6.23 15.10
CA GLU A 3 30.41 -6.79 14.89
C GLU A 3 29.45 -5.84 14.16
N ILE A 4 29.63 -4.52 14.35
CA ILE A 4 28.88 -3.46 13.68
C ILE A 4 29.15 -3.45 12.17
N ASN A 5 30.40 -3.66 11.74
CA ASN A 5 30.74 -3.70 10.31
C ASN A 5 30.15 -4.92 9.62
N GLU A 6 30.06 -6.05 10.31
CA GLU A 6 29.43 -7.27 9.77
C GLU A 6 27.92 -7.07 9.57
N LYS A 7 27.24 -6.44 10.54
CA LYS A 7 25.81 -6.09 10.42
C LYS A 7 25.56 -5.09 9.29
N ILE A 8 26.45 -4.11 9.12
CA ILE A 8 26.36 -3.11 8.05
C ILE A 8 26.60 -3.76 6.67
N ILE A 9 27.62 -4.62 6.55
CA ILE A 9 27.89 -5.39 5.32
C ILE A 9 26.71 -6.31 5.00
N PHE A 10 26.12 -6.96 6.00
CA PHE A 10 24.91 -7.75 5.84
C PHE A 10 23.77 -6.91 5.26
N LEU A 11 23.51 -5.70 5.76
CA LEU A 11 22.45 -4.83 5.25
C LEU A 11 22.71 -4.36 3.81
N VAL A 12 23.97 -4.09 3.44
CA VAL A 12 24.34 -3.77 2.05
C VAL A 12 24.17 -4.98 1.12
N ASN A 13 24.68 -6.14 1.52
CA ASN A 13 24.61 -7.36 0.71
C ASN A 13 23.16 -7.85 0.50
N ASN A 14 22.26 -7.55 1.43
CA ASN A 14 20.83 -7.85 1.30
C ASN A 14 20.04 -6.74 0.58
N GLY A 15 20.70 -5.72 0.03
CA GLY A 15 20.05 -4.68 -0.78
C GLY A 15 19.18 -3.71 0.03
N PHE A 16 19.45 -3.54 1.33
CA PHE A 16 18.79 -2.48 2.11
C PHE A 16 19.37 -1.09 1.79
N PHE A 17 20.64 -1.03 1.39
CA PHE A 17 21.36 0.19 1.05
C PHE A 17 22.37 -0.04 -0.09
N LYS A 18 22.52 0.92 -1.00
CA LYS A 18 23.48 0.82 -2.13
C LYS A 18 24.92 1.05 -1.69
N ARG A 19 25.16 2.06 -0.86
CA ARG A 19 26.48 2.44 -0.33
C ARG A 19 26.34 3.14 1.03
N ILE A 20 27.34 2.93 1.89
CA ILE A 20 27.54 3.72 3.11
C ILE A 20 28.55 4.81 2.78
N SER A 21 28.20 6.07 3.02
CA SER A 21 29.16 7.17 2.98
C SER A 21 29.47 7.58 4.41
N ILE A 22 30.72 7.43 4.83
CA ILE A 22 31.19 7.93 6.13
C ILE A 22 31.94 9.22 5.86
N ASP A 23 31.49 10.33 6.45
CA ASP A 23 32.17 11.60 6.29
C ASP A 23 33.52 11.62 7.03
N LYS A 24 34.33 12.66 6.80
CA LYS A 24 35.63 12.83 7.46
C LYS A 24 35.54 13.01 8.98
N LYS A 25 34.33 13.24 9.52
CA LYS A 25 34.04 13.41 10.95
C LYS A 25 33.50 12.11 11.59
N GLY A 26 33.34 11.04 10.82
CA GLY A 26 32.87 9.73 11.30
C GLY A 26 31.35 9.56 11.28
N TYR A 27 30.57 10.50 10.72
CA TYR A 27 29.13 10.34 10.56
C TYR A 27 28.82 9.51 9.31
N GLY A 28 28.09 8.41 9.49
CA GLY A 28 27.63 7.55 8.40
C GLY A 28 26.28 8.01 7.84
N THR A 29 26.20 8.20 6.53
CA THR A 29 24.96 8.37 5.78
C THR A 29 24.67 7.10 4.98
N PHE A 30 23.49 6.54 5.18
CA PHE A 30 22.99 5.41 4.40
C PHE A 30 22.28 5.92 3.15
N ILE A 31 22.77 5.56 1.98
CA ILE A 31 22.11 5.88 0.72
C ILE A 31 21.14 4.75 0.44
N LEU A 32 19.85 5.01 0.66
CA LEU A 32 18.76 4.12 0.27
C LEU A 32 18.77 3.93 -1.25
N ASP A 33 18.30 2.77 -1.71
CA ASP A 33 17.93 2.54 -3.10
C ASP A 33 16.72 3.41 -3.47
N GLN A 34 16.97 4.71 -3.63
CA GLN A 34 16.18 5.52 -4.52
C GLN A 34 17.03 5.61 -5.78
N GLU A 35 16.71 4.77 -6.77
CA GLU A 35 17.26 4.99 -8.09
C GLU A 35 16.98 6.46 -8.48
N PRO A 36 18.00 7.24 -8.86
CA PRO A 36 17.79 8.59 -9.39
C PRO A 36 16.96 8.60 -10.68
N HIS A 37 16.67 7.41 -11.22
CA HIS A 37 15.89 7.18 -12.43
C HIS A 37 14.89 6.06 -12.18
N SER A 38 14.02 6.18 -11.15
CA SER A 38 12.79 5.39 -11.19
C SER A 38 12.10 5.73 -12.51
N THR A 39 12.03 4.74 -13.41
CA THR A 39 11.23 4.86 -14.64
C THR A 39 9.90 5.49 -14.25
N PRO A 40 9.46 6.57 -14.91
CA PRO A 40 8.22 7.26 -14.56
C PRO A 40 7.12 6.23 -14.37
N ASN A 41 6.43 6.29 -13.24
CA ASN A 41 5.29 5.45 -12.97
C ASN A 41 4.03 6.25 -13.33
N PRO A 42 3.53 6.15 -14.58
CA PRO A 42 2.43 6.99 -15.05
C PRO A 42 1.16 6.77 -14.23
N HIS A 43 1.00 5.60 -13.61
CA HIS A 43 -0.14 5.33 -12.74
C HIS A 43 -0.08 6.16 -11.46
N LEU A 44 1.10 6.35 -10.85
CA LEU A 44 1.22 7.18 -9.65
C LEU A 44 1.00 8.66 -9.94
N ASP A 45 1.41 9.12 -11.12
CA ASP A 45 1.15 10.49 -11.55
C ASP A 45 -0.34 10.72 -11.82
N GLN A 46 -1.01 9.77 -12.48
CA GLN A 46 -2.47 9.78 -12.64
C GLN A 46 -3.20 9.70 -11.29
N ALA A 47 -2.71 8.91 -10.34
CA ALA A 47 -3.30 8.82 -9.00
C ALA A 47 -3.28 10.18 -8.29
N ARG A 48 -2.15 10.89 -8.37
CA ARG A 48 -1.99 12.24 -7.81
C ARG A 48 -2.88 13.25 -8.52
N LEU A 49 -3.05 13.14 -9.85
CA LEU A 49 -3.94 13.99 -10.61
C LEU A 49 -5.39 13.82 -10.13
N HIS A 50 -5.90 12.58 -10.11
CA HIS A 50 -7.26 12.31 -9.63
C HIS A 50 -7.48 12.74 -8.17
N LYS A 51 -6.49 12.54 -7.30
CA LYS A 51 -6.57 13.05 -5.93
C LYS A 51 -6.74 14.57 -5.92
N ARG A 52 -5.93 15.32 -6.68
CA ARG A 52 -6.03 16.78 -6.79
C ARG A 52 -7.38 17.23 -7.34
N GLU A 53 -7.91 16.52 -8.34
CA GLU A 53 -9.24 16.77 -8.89
C GLU A 53 -10.34 16.56 -7.84
N GLY A 54 -10.24 15.49 -7.03
CA GLY A 54 -11.14 15.26 -5.91
C GLY A 54 -11.03 16.34 -4.82
N ASP A 55 -9.80 16.74 -4.46
CA ASP A 55 -9.54 17.79 -3.46
C ASP A 55 -10.03 19.17 -3.89
N ALA A 56 -10.16 19.43 -5.20
CA ALA A 56 -10.69 20.68 -5.75
C ALA A 56 -12.23 20.76 -5.69
N ILE A 57 -12.91 19.65 -5.45
CA ILE A 57 -14.37 19.57 -5.34
C ILE A 57 -14.77 19.70 -3.86
N VAL A 58 -15.99 20.19 -3.61
CA VAL A 58 -16.55 20.29 -2.26
C VAL A 58 -16.47 18.93 -1.55
N PRO A 59 -15.93 18.86 -0.31
CA PRO A 59 -15.88 17.61 0.45
C PRO A 59 -17.26 16.96 0.54
N LYS A 60 -17.30 15.63 0.38
CA LYS A 60 -18.52 14.79 0.37
C LYS A 60 -19.38 14.83 -0.90
N ASP A 61 -19.02 15.63 -1.91
CA ASP A 61 -19.65 15.51 -3.23
C ASP A 61 -19.32 14.13 -3.85
N VAL A 62 -20.32 13.51 -4.47
CA VAL A 62 -20.19 12.20 -5.13
C VAL A 62 -19.06 12.17 -6.13
N ARG A 63 -18.87 13.27 -6.89
CA ARG A 63 -17.82 13.39 -7.89
C ARG A 63 -16.44 13.37 -7.23
N ALA A 64 -16.29 14.01 -6.07
CA ALA A 64 -15.04 13.98 -5.32
C ALA A 64 -14.69 12.55 -4.89
N ILE A 65 -15.69 11.80 -4.40
CA ILE A 65 -15.53 10.39 -4.02
C ILE A 65 -15.14 9.53 -5.23
N ASP A 66 -15.75 9.73 -6.39
CA ASP A 66 -15.41 9.02 -7.62
C ASP A 66 -13.96 9.29 -8.06
N PHE A 67 -13.50 10.55 -8.01
CA PHE A 67 -12.10 10.88 -8.25
C PHE A 67 -11.14 10.21 -7.26
N TYR A 68 -11.49 10.16 -5.98
CA TYR A 68 -10.69 9.45 -5.00
C TYR A 68 -10.66 7.93 -5.24
N ILE A 69 -11.75 7.32 -5.69
CA ILE A 69 -11.79 5.90 -6.07
C ILE A 69 -10.91 5.64 -7.30
N LYS A 70 -10.98 6.49 -8.32
CA LYS A 70 -10.06 6.44 -9.47
C LYS A 70 -8.59 6.59 -9.06
N SER A 71 -8.32 7.47 -8.08
CA SER A 71 -6.99 7.61 -7.48
C SER A 71 -6.54 6.31 -6.82
N ILE A 72 -7.42 5.64 -6.05
CA ILE A 72 -7.12 4.33 -5.42
C ILE A 72 -6.71 3.30 -6.48
N PHE A 73 -7.44 3.16 -7.60
CA PHE A 73 -7.08 2.21 -8.66
C PHE A 73 -5.71 2.51 -9.28
N CYS A 74 -5.42 3.80 -9.50
CA CYS A 74 -4.14 4.23 -10.03
C CYS A 74 -2.98 3.95 -9.03
N TYR A 75 -3.20 4.15 -7.72
CA TYR A 75 -2.24 3.76 -6.69
C TYR A 75 -2.01 2.25 -6.67
N ILE A 76 -3.07 1.43 -6.72
CA ILE A 76 -2.95 -0.03 -6.74
C ILE A 76 -2.10 -0.50 -7.93
N ARG A 77 -2.38 0.00 -9.14
CA ARG A 77 -1.61 -0.32 -10.36
C ARG A 77 -0.15 0.14 -10.24
N GLY A 78 0.05 1.37 -9.76
CA GLY A 78 1.37 1.94 -9.57
C GLY A 78 2.22 1.14 -8.57
N TYR A 79 1.64 0.76 -7.43
CA TYR A 79 2.36 0.01 -6.40
C TYR A 79 2.66 -1.42 -6.83
N LYS A 80 1.75 -2.11 -7.55
CA LYS A 80 2.07 -3.41 -8.15
C LYS A 80 3.23 -3.35 -9.13
N LEU A 81 3.29 -2.29 -9.94
CA LEU A 81 4.40 -2.07 -10.86
C LEU A 81 5.71 -1.83 -10.08
N ASP A 82 5.67 -1.03 -9.02
CA ASP A 82 6.84 -0.76 -8.17
C ASP A 82 7.26 -1.99 -7.36
N GLU A 83 6.35 -2.86 -6.93
CA GLU A 83 6.65 -4.11 -6.23
C GLU A 83 7.52 -5.06 -7.02
N SER A 84 7.31 -5.10 -8.33
CA SER A 84 8.15 -5.89 -9.23
C SER A 84 9.58 -5.35 -9.34
N ARG A 85 9.84 -4.12 -8.86
CA ARG A 85 11.08 -3.36 -9.05
C ARG A 85 11.83 -3.05 -7.75
N ILE A 86 11.14 -2.97 -6.62
CA ILE A 86 11.68 -2.50 -5.34
C ILE A 86 11.63 -3.62 -4.30
N HIS A 87 12.60 -3.65 -3.37
CA HIS A 87 12.59 -4.54 -2.22
C HIS A 87 11.25 -4.49 -1.46
N ARG A 88 10.68 -5.67 -1.16
CA ARG A 88 9.33 -5.85 -0.57
C ARG A 88 9.03 -4.97 0.64
N ASN A 89 10.00 -4.79 1.53
CA ASN A 89 9.84 -3.94 2.72
C ASN A 89 9.51 -2.47 2.40
N ASN A 90 10.05 -1.93 1.29
CA ASN A 90 9.75 -0.57 0.86
C ASN A 90 8.34 -0.47 0.25
N SER A 91 7.90 -1.52 -0.46
CA SER A 91 6.52 -1.61 -0.96
C SER A 91 5.48 -1.59 0.16
N ILE A 92 5.72 -2.30 1.27
CA ILE A 92 4.77 -2.37 2.40
C ILE A 92 4.42 -0.98 2.93
N VAL A 93 5.37 -0.03 2.90
CA VAL A 93 5.13 1.36 3.32
C VAL A 93 4.10 2.04 2.41
N HIS A 94 4.21 1.84 1.09
CA HIS A 94 3.26 2.38 0.11
C HIS A 94 1.84 1.85 0.33
N TRP A 95 1.70 0.53 0.51
CA TRP A 95 0.41 -0.10 0.78
C TRP A 95 -0.21 0.33 2.09
N LYS A 96 0.58 0.47 3.17
CA LYS A 96 0.11 1.03 4.44
C LYS A 96 -0.36 2.48 4.28
N GLY A 97 0.31 3.26 3.42
CA GLY A 97 -0.11 4.60 3.04
C GLY A 97 -1.48 4.60 2.34
N LEU A 98 -1.68 3.74 1.34
CA LEU A 98 -2.96 3.59 0.66
C LEU A 98 -4.08 3.13 1.59
N TYR A 99 -3.81 2.21 2.50
CA TYR A 99 -4.80 1.79 3.50
C TYR A 99 -5.27 2.95 4.38
N LYS A 100 -4.36 3.84 4.81
CA LYS A 100 -4.72 5.07 5.55
C LYS A 100 -5.56 6.02 4.68
N TYR A 101 -5.15 6.21 3.43
CA TYR A 101 -5.87 7.05 2.48
C TYR A 101 -7.32 6.56 2.23
N ILE A 102 -7.52 5.26 2.03
CA ILE A 102 -8.87 4.68 1.88
C ILE A 102 -9.71 4.90 3.15
N LYS A 103 -9.11 4.81 4.35
CA LYS A 103 -9.83 5.11 5.61
C LYS A 103 -10.28 6.57 5.70
N GLU A 104 -9.50 7.50 5.18
CA GLU A 104 -9.87 8.92 5.14
C GLU A 104 -11.08 9.11 4.21
N ILE A 105 -11.04 8.56 3.01
CA ILE A 105 -12.16 8.65 2.05
C ILE A 105 -13.43 7.99 2.61
N LEU A 106 -13.30 6.84 3.28
CA LEU A 106 -14.41 6.16 3.93
C LEU A 106 -15.12 7.04 4.97
N ARG A 107 -14.38 7.92 5.67
CA ARG A 107 -14.95 8.88 6.64
C ARG A 107 -15.57 10.11 5.97
N MET A 108 -15.25 10.37 4.70
CA MET A 108 -15.77 11.52 3.95
C MET A 108 -17.13 11.24 3.31
N THR A 109 -17.41 9.99 2.92
CA THR A 109 -18.67 9.63 2.27
C THR A 109 -19.71 9.11 3.27
N GLU A 110 -20.98 9.50 3.09
CA GLU A 110 -22.12 8.91 3.81
C GLU A 110 -22.90 7.89 2.97
N MET A 111 -22.61 7.82 1.67
CA MET A 111 -23.34 6.95 0.76
C MET A 111 -22.97 5.49 0.96
N LYS A 112 -23.99 4.67 1.27
CA LYS A 112 -23.82 3.23 1.55
C LYS A 112 -23.01 2.52 0.46
N LYS A 113 -23.35 2.71 -0.82
CA LYS A 113 -22.67 2.04 -1.95
C LYS A 113 -21.14 2.28 -1.96
N PHE A 114 -20.70 3.51 -1.69
CA PHE A 114 -19.28 3.83 -1.63
C PHE A 114 -18.63 3.36 -0.33
N LYS A 115 -19.35 3.41 0.80
CA LYS A 115 -18.85 2.85 2.06
C LYS A 115 -18.56 1.36 1.92
N ASP A 116 -19.51 0.60 1.38
CA ASP A 116 -19.40 -0.84 1.18
C ASP A 116 -18.22 -1.15 0.25
N PHE A 117 -18.11 -0.43 -0.87
CA PHE A 117 -16.98 -0.57 -1.79
C PHE A 117 -15.61 -0.23 -1.16
N LEU A 118 -15.51 0.86 -0.40
CA LEU A 118 -14.28 1.27 0.26
C LEU A 118 -13.88 0.30 1.39
N GLN A 119 -14.85 -0.33 2.06
CA GLN A 119 -14.59 -1.41 3.01
C GLN A 119 -13.99 -2.65 2.32
N ILE A 120 -14.51 -3.01 1.14
CA ILE A 120 -13.93 -4.08 0.31
C ILE A 120 -12.49 -3.71 -0.09
N CYS A 121 -12.23 -2.46 -0.51
CA CYS A 121 -10.89 -1.98 -0.83
C CYS A 121 -9.94 -2.04 0.37
N LEU A 122 -10.39 -1.63 1.56
CA LEU A 122 -9.58 -1.72 2.79
C LEU A 122 -9.19 -3.16 3.09
N PHE A 123 -10.13 -4.08 2.97
CA PHE A 123 -9.86 -5.50 3.17
C PHE A 123 -8.86 -6.02 2.15
N ALA A 124 -9.09 -5.79 0.85
CA ALA A 124 -8.21 -6.27 -0.21
C ALA A 124 -6.79 -5.74 -0.07
N VAL A 125 -6.62 -4.43 0.17
CA VAL A 125 -5.29 -3.82 0.39
C VAL A 125 -4.62 -4.38 1.63
N LYS A 126 -5.36 -4.54 2.74
CA LYS A 126 -4.82 -5.09 3.99
C LYS A 126 -4.43 -6.56 3.85
N PHE A 127 -5.25 -7.33 3.17
CA PHE A 127 -5.02 -8.74 2.88
C PHE A 127 -3.76 -8.92 2.02
N HIS A 128 -3.58 -8.06 1.02
CA HIS A 128 -2.41 -8.02 0.15
C HIS A 128 -1.11 -7.70 0.89
N PHE A 129 -1.02 -6.57 1.62
CA PHE A 129 0.26 -6.20 2.24
C PHE A 129 0.65 -7.07 3.44
N LEU A 130 -0.32 -7.79 4.03
CA LEU A 130 -0.05 -8.84 5.03
C LEU A 130 0.38 -10.16 4.39
N ASP A 131 0.45 -10.24 3.06
CA ASP A 131 0.86 -11.42 2.28
C ASP A 131 0.05 -12.68 2.62
N LEU A 132 -1.24 -12.46 2.87
CA LEU A 132 -2.21 -13.52 3.11
C LEU A 132 -2.73 -14.11 1.79
N GLU A 133 -2.38 -13.49 0.65
CA GLU A 133 -2.70 -13.98 -0.69
C GLU A 133 -1.82 -15.16 -1.12
N ALA A 134 -0.52 -15.15 -0.76
CA ALA A 134 0.47 -16.11 -1.26
C ALA A 134 0.85 -17.22 -0.26
N ASN A 135 0.63 -17.04 1.04
CA ASN A 135 1.10 -18.00 2.04
C ASN A 135 -0.02 -18.93 2.55
N SER A 136 0.04 -20.16 2.06
CA SER A 136 -0.22 -21.35 2.89
C SER A 136 0.46 -21.14 4.25
N LEU A 137 -0.33 -21.11 5.33
CA LEU A 137 0.06 -20.96 6.74
C LEU A 137 1.09 -22.04 7.17
N LYS A 138 2.34 -21.96 6.69
CA LYS A 138 3.37 -22.98 6.93
C LYS A 138 4.28 -22.69 8.12
N SER A 139 4.24 -21.49 8.71
CA SER A 139 5.04 -21.20 9.92
C SER A 139 4.20 -20.61 11.05
N THR A 140 4.32 -21.24 12.23
CA THR A 140 3.60 -20.95 13.46
C THR A 140 4.07 -19.67 14.16
N GLU A 141 5.25 -19.15 13.83
CA GLU A 141 5.79 -17.90 14.41
C GLU A 141 5.16 -16.65 13.81
N HIS A 142 4.88 -16.66 12.51
CA HIS A 142 4.20 -15.54 11.86
C HIS A 142 2.79 -15.31 12.46
N LEU A 143 2.06 -16.38 12.76
CA LEU A 143 0.72 -16.36 13.37
C LEU A 143 0.61 -15.57 14.68
N LYS A 144 1.67 -15.50 15.51
CA LYS A 144 1.62 -14.74 16.78
C LYS A 144 1.64 -13.22 16.58
N TYR A 145 2.44 -12.73 15.63
CA TYR A 145 2.48 -11.30 15.26
C TYR A 145 1.19 -10.85 14.56
N PHE A 146 0.46 -11.80 13.96
CA PHE A 146 -0.79 -11.53 13.26
C PHE A 146 -2.00 -11.37 14.17
N THR A 147 -2.00 -11.75 15.45
CA THR A 147 -3.25 -11.88 16.24
C THR A 147 -4.15 -10.63 16.25
N ASN A 148 -3.62 -9.42 16.47
CA ASN A 148 -4.41 -8.19 16.45
C ASN A 148 -4.77 -7.72 15.03
N GLU A 149 -3.82 -7.81 14.11
CA GLU A 149 -4.02 -7.44 12.70
C GLU A 149 -5.04 -8.37 12.02
N PHE A 150 -4.94 -9.66 12.31
CA PHE A 150 -5.83 -10.76 11.90
C PHE A 150 -7.18 -10.64 12.56
N HIS A 151 -7.29 -10.30 13.85
CA HIS A 151 -8.60 -10.03 14.47
C HIS A 151 -9.30 -8.85 13.78
N SER A 152 -8.59 -7.75 13.54
CA SER A 152 -9.14 -6.61 12.78
C SER A 152 -9.52 -7.00 11.35
N LEU A 153 -8.75 -7.87 10.70
CA LEU A 153 -9.01 -8.33 9.33
C LEU A 153 -10.16 -9.34 9.28
N TYR A 154 -10.30 -10.18 10.30
CA TYR A 154 -11.39 -11.14 10.51
C TYR A 154 -12.72 -10.43 10.82
N LEU A 155 -12.70 -9.37 11.63
CA LEU A 155 -13.85 -8.51 11.85
C LEU A 155 -14.29 -7.86 10.53
N GLN A 156 -13.35 -7.27 9.78
CA GLN A 156 -13.63 -6.71 8.46
C GLN A 156 -14.21 -7.78 7.51
N PHE A 157 -13.60 -8.97 7.48
CA PHE A 157 -14.05 -10.10 6.67
C PHE A 157 -15.50 -10.51 6.96
N ASN A 158 -15.89 -10.57 8.23
CA ASN A 158 -17.26 -10.95 8.62
C ASN A 158 -18.30 -9.87 8.32
N THR A 159 -17.87 -8.61 8.16
CA THR A 159 -18.78 -7.50 7.79
C THR A 159 -18.98 -7.35 6.28
N LEU A 160 -18.19 -8.03 5.45
CA LEU A 160 -18.24 -7.91 4.00
C LEU A 160 -19.23 -8.90 3.38
N GLU A 161 -20.18 -8.40 2.59
CA GLU A 161 -21.06 -9.25 1.76
C GLU A 161 -20.29 -9.95 0.64
N LYS A 162 -19.30 -9.26 0.05
CA LYS A 162 -18.51 -9.75 -1.08
C LYS A 162 -17.02 -9.66 -0.79
N LYS A 163 -16.28 -10.68 -1.24
CA LYS A 163 -14.82 -10.76 -1.14
C LYS A 163 -14.26 -10.63 -2.55
N ILE A 164 -13.60 -9.50 -2.81
CA ILE A 164 -13.07 -9.16 -4.12
C ILE A 164 -11.55 -9.09 -4.00
N LYS A 165 -10.85 -9.74 -4.92
CA LYS A 165 -9.39 -9.67 -4.99
C LYS A 165 -8.95 -8.28 -5.46
N LEU A 166 -7.72 -7.92 -5.12
CA LEU A 166 -7.16 -6.61 -5.46
C LEU A 166 -7.21 -6.32 -6.97
N GLU A 167 -7.03 -7.34 -7.83
CA GLU A 167 -7.10 -7.23 -9.30
C GLU A 167 -8.51 -6.95 -9.83
N ASP A 168 -9.54 -7.42 -9.11
CA ASP A 168 -10.93 -7.41 -9.56
C ASP A 168 -11.71 -6.17 -9.07
N LEU A 169 -11.11 -5.35 -8.20
CA LEU A 169 -11.77 -4.20 -7.56
C LEU A 169 -12.30 -3.18 -8.57
N GLU A 170 -11.54 -2.89 -9.61
CA GLU A 170 -11.92 -1.89 -10.60
C GLU A 170 -13.09 -2.36 -11.46
N ARG A 171 -13.06 -3.63 -11.91
CA ARG A 171 -14.18 -4.23 -12.63
C ARG A 171 -15.44 -4.21 -11.77
N TYR A 172 -15.33 -4.64 -10.51
CA TYR A 172 -16.43 -4.62 -9.55
C TYR A 172 -17.03 -3.21 -9.37
N TYR A 173 -16.19 -2.17 -9.32
CA TYR A 173 -16.68 -0.81 -9.19
C TYR A 173 -17.54 -0.36 -10.39
N PHE A 174 -17.07 -0.61 -11.61
CA PHE A 174 -17.78 -0.17 -12.82
C PHE A 174 -19.01 -1.02 -13.16
N GLU A 175 -19.06 -2.29 -12.73
CA GLU A 175 -20.17 -3.19 -13.00
C GLU A 175 -21.27 -3.14 -11.91
N ASP A 176 -20.88 -3.05 -10.63
CA ASP A 176 -21.79 -3.28 -9.50
C ASP A 176 -21.99 -2.05 -8.57
N VAL A 177 -21.19 -0.98 -8.70
CA VAL A 177 -21.19 0.16 -7.75
C VAL A 177 -21.50 1.50 -8.40
N ASN A 178 -20.88 1.80 -9.54
CA ASN A 178 -21.08 3.05 -10.28
C ASN A 178 -22.44 3.06 -10.97
#